data_AF-A0A967V6T6-F1
#
_entry.id   AF-A0A967V6T6-F1
#
_cell.length_a   1.000
_cell.length_b   1.000
_cell.length_c   1.000
_cell.angle_alpha   90.00
_cell.angle_beta   90.00
_cell.angle_gamma   90.00
#
_symmetry.space_group_name_H-M   'P 1'
#
loop_
_entity.id
_entity.type
_entity.pdbx_description
1 polymer ?
#
loop_
_entity_poly.entity_id
_entity_poly.type
_entity_poly.pdbx_seq_one_letter_code
_entity_poly.pdbx_strand_id
1 'polypeptide(L)' 'MVEGNIFDIKKYAIHDGPGIRSTVFFKGCP' A
#
# COMPACT_ATOMS: atom_id res chain seq x y z
N MET A 1 6.58 1.19 -19.86
CA MET A 1 6.79 1.02 -18.40
C MET A 1 5.76 1.89 -17.71
N VAL A 2 5.04 1.40 -16.70
CA VAL A 2 4.02 2.18 -15.98
C VAL A 2 4.56 2.48 -14.59
N GLU A 3 4.52 3.76 -14.20
CA GLU A 3 5.01 4.26 -12.92
C GLU A 3 3.83 4.78 -12.09
N GLY A 4 3.93 4.66 -10.76
CA GLY A 4 2.90 5.10 -9.81
C GLY A 4 3.53 5.86 -8.64
N ASN A 5 2.81 6.87 -8.13
CA ASN A 5 3.29 7.68 -7.02
C ASN A 5 2.91 7.02 -5.68
N ILE A 6 3.90 6.69 -4.85
CA ILE A 6 3.73 5.98 -3.58
C ILE A 6 4.13 6.92 -2.44
N PHE A 7 3.29 7.04 -1.40
CA PHE A 7 3.64 7.84 -0.22
C PHE A 7 3.99 6.99 1.01
N ASP A 8 3.55 5.74 1.07
CA ASP A 8 3.86 4.84 2.18
C ASP A 8 3.80 3.36 1.75
N ILE A 9 4.60 2.53 2.41
CA ILE A 9 4.59 1.07 2.27
C ILE A 9 4.65 0.46 3.66
N LYS A 10 3.60 -0.26 4.05
CA LYS A 10 3.54 -0.97 5.34
C LYS A 10 3.79 -2.45 5.15
N LYS A 11 4.76 -2.97 5.90
CA LYS A 11 4.99 -4.42 6.05
C LYS A 11 4.17 -4.95 7.21
N TYR A 12 3.81 -6.22 7.17
CA TYR A 12 3.05 -6.91 8.22
C TYR A 12 1.68 -6.29 8.52
N ALA A 13 0.98 -5.81 7.51
CA ALA A 13 -0.39 -5.33 7.64
C ALA A 13 -1.35 -6.52 7.84
N ILE A 14 -1.92 -6.65 9.04
CA ILE A 14 -2.88 -7.70 9.41
C ILE A 14 -4.33 -7.24 9.42
N HIS A 15 -4.55 -5.93 9.30
CA HIS A 15 -5.88 -5.31 9.37
C HIS A 15 -6.44 -4.94 7.99
N ASP A 16 -5.59 -4.92 6.95
CA ASP A 16 -5.96 -4.55 5.57
C ASP A 16 -6.46 -5.76 4.75
N GLY A 17 -7.02 -6.77 5.43
CA GLY A 17 -7.45 -8.05 4.86
C GLY A 17 -6.92 -9.27 5.64
N PRO A 18 -7.29 -10.49 5.23
CA PRO A 18 -6.87 -11.71 5.91
C PRO A 18 -5.37 -11.99 5.73
N GLY A 19 -4.73 -12.47 6.80
CA GLY A 19 -3.32 -12.84 6.82
C GLY A 19 -2.35 -11.68 6.96
N ILE A 20 -1.06 -11.95 6.79
CA ILE A 20 0.01 -10.94 6.86
C ILE A 20 0.27 -10.40 5.45
N ARG A 21 0.15 -9.08 5.26
CA ARG A 21 0.29 -8.44 3.95
C ARG A 21 1.36 -7.35 3.94
N SER A 22 1.82 -7.04 2.72
CA SER A 22 2.50 -5.77 2.42
C SER A 22 1.49 -4.86 1.73
N THR A 23 1.17 -3.74 2.35
CA THR A 23 0.23 -2.75 1.81
C THR A 23 1.00 -1.58 1.21
N VAL A 24 0.65 -1.19 -0.02
CA VAL A 24 1.24 -0.05 -0.74
C VAL A 24 0.19 1.06 -0.82
N PHE A 25 0.52 2.25 -0.32
CA PHE A 25 -0.37 3.40 -0.34
C PHE A 25 0.04 4.37 -1.44
N PHE A 26 -0.86 4.58 -2.40
CA PHE A 26 -0.65 5.49 -3.52
C PHE A 26 -0.97 6.93 -3.13
N LYS A 27 -0.15 7.87 -3.61
CA LYS A 27 -0.40 9.29 -3.44
C LYS A 27 -1.47 9.72 -4.44
N GLY A 28 -2.59 10.23 -3.92
CA GLY A 28 -3.68 10.76 -4.73
C GLY A 28 -5.03 10.59 -4.05
N CYS A 29 -5.61 11.70 -3.62
CA CYS A 29 -7.01 11.87 -3.25
C CYS A 29 -7.35 13.33 -3.60
N PRO A 30 -8.44 13.60 -4.34
CA PRO A 30 -8.80 14.97 -4.72
C PRO A 30 -9.08 15.86 -3.51
#